data_AF-A0A8S3JAC8-F1
#
_entry.id   AF-A0A8S3JAC8-F1
#
_cell.length_a   1.000
_cell.length_b   1.000
_cell.length_c   1.000
_cell.angle_alpha   90.00
_cell.angle_beta   90.00
_cell.angle_gamma   90.00
#
_symmetry.space_group_name_H-M   'P 1'
#
loop_
_entity.id
_entity.type
_entity.pdbx_description
1 polymer ?
#
loop_
_entity_poly.entity_id
_entity_poly.type
_entity_poly.pdbx_seq_one_letter_code
_entity_poly.pdbx_strand_id
1 'polypeptide(L)'
;MAERYSLDKSAIADSTKKNDSLAVRLAVGETQIIHETRQFLIDNGVQLDSFSQAISATKRSKNVILAKNLPIKTHAQDLRILFEKYGKLEKIILPPYGHCALIVFEHPQEARQAFKQLSYRKFKDNRPLYLEWAPGNVLSVQIKPEEKQH
;
A
#
# COMPACT_ATOMS: atom_id res chain seq x y z
N MET A 1 -6.15 13.14 -16.05
CA MET A 1 -4.91 12.91 -15.28
C MET A 1 -4.11 11.69 -15.79
N ALA A 2 -3.92 11.57 -17.12
CA ALA A 2 -3.05 10.55 -17.74
C ALA A 2 -1.79 11.17 -18.37
N GLU A 3 -1.57 12.49 -18.20
CA GLU A 3 -0.64 13.26 -19.01
C GLU A 3 0.79 13.35 -18.45
N ARG A 4 1.04 12.93 -17.20
CA ARG A 4 2.39 13.01 -16.62
C ARG A 4 3.33 11.86 -17.02
N TYR A 5 2.80 10.72 -17.47
CA TYR A 5 3.63 9.56 -17.81
C TYR A 5 4.10 9.56 -19.28
N SER A 6 3.35 10.21 -20.18
CA SER A 6 3.76 10.37 -21.59
C SER A 6 4.94 11.35 -21.74
N LEU A 7 5.10 12.26 -20.78
CA LEU A 7 6.24 13.20 -20.73
C LEU A 7 7.53 12.47 -20.32
N ASP A 8 7.44 11.45 -19.46
CA ASP A 8 8.62 10.75 -18.96
C ASP A 8 9.29 9.93 -20.08
N LYS A 9 8.51 9.25 -20.93
CA LYS A 9 9.05 8.41 -22.02
C LYS A 9 9.66 9.21 -23.18
N SER A 10 9.17 10.43 -23.42
CA SER A 10 9.73 11.32 -24.45
C SER A 10 10.99 12.06 -23.96
N ALA A 11 11.10 12.33 -22.65
CA ALA A 11 12.29 12.91 -22.03
C ALA A 11 13.50 11.95 -21.92
N ILE A 12 13.34 10.69 -22.34
CA ILE A 12 14.40 9.67 -22.44
C ILE A 12 15.00 9.63 -23.86
N ALA A 13 14.33 10.23 -24.85
CA ALA A 13 14.70 10.08 -26.26
C ALA A 13 15.74 11.10 -26.76
N ASP A 14 15.99 12.19 -26.04
CA ASP A 14 17.03 13.17 -26.40
C ASP A 14 18.38 12.80 -25.79
N SER A 15 19.07 11.84 -26.42
CA SER A 15 20.39 11.34 -26.03
C SER A 15 21.58 12.17 -26.56
N THR A 16 21.34 13.39 -27.04
CA THR A 16 22.39 14.16 -27.75
C THR A 16 23.23 15.10 -26.88
N LYS A 17 23.04 15.17 -25.55
CA LYS A 17 23.96 15.94 -24.67
C LYS A 17 24.26 15.26 -23.32
N LYS A 18 25.53 14.88 -23.19
CA LYS A 18 26.33 14.65 -21.97
C LYS A 18 25.93 13.47 -21.05
N ASN A 19 26.92 12.59 -20.93
CA ASN A 19 27.09 11.39 -20.12
C ASN A 19 26.86 11.49 -18.59
N ASP A 20 26.09 12.46 -18.08
CA ASP A 20 25.63 12.48 -16.67
C ASP A 20 24.34 11.67 -16.46
N SER A 21 24.16 10.78 -17.44
CA SER A 21 23.55 9.47 -17.51
C SER A 21 22.21 9.29 -16.83
N LEU A 22 21.22 8.94 -17.64
CA LEU A 22 19.88 8.44 -17.31
C LEU A 22 19.75 7.71 -15.95
N ALA A 23 20.76 6.94 -15.54
CA ALA A 23 20.83 6.28 -14.24
C ALA A 23 20.67 7.25 -13.05
N VAL A 24 21.28 8.44 -13.11
CA VAL A 24 21.18 9.48 -12.06
C VAL A 24 19.74 10.00 -11.97
N ARG A 25 19.11 10.30 -13.12
CA ARG A 25 17.72 10.77 -13.18
C ARG A 25 16.73 9.71 -12.68
N LEU A 26 16.95 8.44 -13.04
CA LEU A 26 16.16 7.31 -12.56
C LEU A 26 16.31 7.15 -11.04
N ALA A 27 17.53 7.18 -10.52
CA ALA A 27 17.79 7.08 -9.07
C ALA A 27 17.16 8.23 -8.28
N VAL A 28 17.22 9.46 -8.79
CA VAL A 28 16.55 10.63 -8.20
C VAL A 28 15.03 10.45 -8.23
N GLY A 29 14.46 9.97 -9.33
CA GLY A 29 13.04 9.66 -9.46
C GLY A 29 12.57 8.57 -8.49
N GLU A 30 13.31 7.46 -8.39
CA GLU A 30 13.03 6.38 -7.43
C GLU A 30 13.09 6.89 -5.99
N THR A 31 14.12 7.69 -5.66
CA THR A 31 14.25 8.31 -4.34
C THR A 31 13.05 9.20 -4.03
N GLN A 32 12.58 9.99 -4.99
CA GLN A 32 11.40 10.83 -4.82
C GLN A 32 10.13 10.00 -4.61
N ILE A 33 9.92 8.93 -5.38
CA ILE A 33 8.79 8.01 -5.20
C ILE A 33 8.83 7.36 -3.80
N ILE A 34 10.01 6.94 -3.33
CA ILE A 34 10.20 6.37 -2.00
C ILE A 34 9.86 7.41 -0.92
N HIS A 35 10.32 8.65 -1.08
CA HIS A 35 10.05 9.73 -0.15
C HIS A 35 8.55 10.06 -0.07
N GLU A 36 7.88 10.23 -1.20
CA GLU A 36 6.43 10.49 -1.28
C GLU A 36 5.63 9.34 -0.67
N THR A 37 6.03 8.09 -0.94
CA THR A 37 5.40 6.89 -0.37
C THR A 37 5.57 6.82 1.14
N ARG A 38 6.77 7.10 1.65
CA ARG A 38 7.07 7.14 3.09
C ARG A 38 6.20 8.19 3.79
N GLN A 39 6.17 9.41 3.25
CA GLN A 39 5.40 10.50 3.84
C GLN A 39 3.90 10.17 3.86
N PHE A 40 3.37 9.65 2.74
CA PHE A 40 1.97 9.24 2.65
C PHE A 40 1.57 8.19 3.71
N LEU A 41 2.45 7.20 3.95
CA LEU A 41 2.20 6.18 4.96
C LEU A 41 2.20 6.77 6.37
N ILE A 42 3.17 7.63 6.69
CA ILE A 42 3.27 8.32 7.99
C ILE A 42 2.04 9.19 8.24
N ASP A 43 1.62 10.00 7.26
CA ASP A 43 0.45 10.88 7.35
C ASP A 43 -0.85 10.08 7.55
N ASN A 44 -0.87 8.83 7.08
CA ASN A 44 -1.97 7.90 7.29
C ASN A 44 -1.89 7.11 8.60
N GLY A 45 -0.91 7.39 9.45
CA GLY A 45 -0.71 6.78 10.76
C GLY A 45 -0.02 5.41 10.72
N VAL A 46 0.72 5.10 9.66
CA VAL A 46 1.45 3.83 9.55
C VAL A 46 2.80 3.95 10.25
N GLN A 47 3.07 3.05 11.20
CA GLN A 47 4.35 2.96 11.91
C GLN A 47 5.35 2.15 11.08
N LEU A 48 6.23 2.82 10.33
CA LEU A 48 7.20 2.16 9.45
C LEU A 48 8.22 1.31 10.19
N ASP A 49 8.58 1.69 11.42
CA ASP A 49 9.52 0.94 12.27
C ASP A 49 8.97 -0.43 12.68
N SER A 50 7.65 -0.63 12.61
CA SER A 50 7.05 -1.95 12.86
C SER A 50 7.43 -2.98 11.78
N PHE A 51 7.84 -2.52 10.59
CA PHE A 51 8.25 -3.38 9.47
C PHE A 51 9.74 -3.70 9.46
N SER A 52 10.58 -2.95 10.20
CA SER A 52 12.03 -3.20 10.27
C SER A 52 12.41 -4.25 11.31
N GLN A 53 11.51 -4.56 12.24
CA GLN A 53 11.73 -5.59 13.25
C GLN A 53 11.76 -6.99 12.62
N ALA A 54 12.65 -7.85 13.13
CA ALA A 54 12.75 -9.22 12.66
C ALA A 54 11.37 -9.90 12.71
N ILE A 55 11.00 -10.55 11.61
CA ILE A 55 9.69 -11.21 11.42
C ILE A 55 9.38 -12.23 12.54
N SER A 56 10.41 -12.81 13.15
CA SER A 56 10.29 -13.78 14.25
C SER A 56 10.00 -13.16 15.62
N ALA A 57 10.35 -11.89 15.85
CA ALA A 57 10.20 -11.22 17.15
C ALA A 57 8.86 -10.46 17.28
N THR A 58 8.17 -10.20 16.17
CA THR A 58 7.01 -9.31 16.15
C THR A 58 5.71 -10.07 15.92
N LYS A 59 4.78 -9.97 16.88
CA LYS A 59 3.43 -10.54 16.74
C LYS A 59 2.73 -9.91 15.53
N ARG A 60 2.23 -10.72 14.61
CA ARG A 60 1.47 -10.25 13.44
C ARG A 60 0.11 -9.68 13.85
N SER A 61 -0.37 -8.71 13.09
CA SER A 61 -1.73 -8.18 13.21
C SER A 61 -2.77 -9.26 12.91
N LYS A 62 -3.95 -9.13 13.52
CA LYS A 62 -5.08 -10.03 13.33
C LYS A 62 -6.16 -9.44 12.40
N ASN A 63 -6.12 -8.14 12.13
CA ASN A 63 -7.14 -7.42 11.36
C ASN A 63 -6.56 -6.54 10.24
N VAL A 64 -5.23 -6.38 10.16
CA VAL A 64 -4.57 -5.61 9.09
C VAL A 64 -3.83 -6.54 8.14
N ILE A 65 -4.21 -6.47 6.86
CA ILE A 65 -3.63 -7.25 5.77
C ILE A 65 -2.82 -6.33 4.87
N LEU A 66 -1.61 -6.74 4.53
CA LEU A 66 -0.79 -6.15 3.48
C LEU A 66 -1.05 -6.89 2.17
N ALA A 67 -1.69 -6.23 1.22
CA ALA A 67 -1.86 -6.72 -0.15
C ALA A 67 -0.70 -6.24 -1.01
N LYS A 68 -0.07 -7.14 -1.77
CA LYS A 68 1.05 -6.86 -2.69
C LYS A 68 0.74 -7.35 -4.11
N ASN A 69 1.58 -6.94 -5.06
CA ASN A 69 1.46 -7.23 -6.50
C ASN A 69 0.20 -6.63 -7.12
N LEU A 70 -0.15 -5.42 -6.68
CA LEU A 70 -1.23 -4.64 -7.26
C LEU A 70 -0.79 -4.04 -8.60
N PRO A 71 -1.64 -4.05 -9.65
CA PRO A 71 -1.40 -3.26 -10.86
C PRO A 71 -1.30 -1.77 -10.55
N ILE A 72 -0.47 -1.04 -11.32
CA ILE A 72 -0.19 0.40 -11.14
C ILE A 72 -1.47 1.27 -11.18
N LYS A 73 -2.51 0.82 -11.90
CA LYS A 73 -3.80 1.52 -12.02
C LYS A 73 -4.87 0.99 -11.05
N THR A 74 -4.44 0.46 -9.91
CA THR A 74 -5.36 0.03 -8.84
C THR A 74 -5.79 1.25 -8.04
N HIS A 75 -7.08 1.39 -7.79
CA HIS A 75 -7.63 2.41 -6.91
C HIS A 75 -8.12 1.80 -5.61
N ALA A 76 -8.19 2.62 -4.54
CA ALA A 76 -8.68 2.16 -3.24
C ALA A 76 -10.11 1.59 -3.31
N GLN A 77 -10.95 2.12 -4.21
CA GLN A 77 -12.31 1.64 -4.44
C GLN A 77 -12.35 0.20 -4.98
N ASP A 78 -11.37 -0.18 -5.82
CA ASP A 78 -11.29 -1.56 -6.34
C ASP A 78 -11.02 -2.55 -5.22
N LEU A 79 -10.11 -2.18 -4.31
CA LEU A 79 -9.77 -2.97 -3.13
C LEU A 79 -10.96 -3.01 -2.17
N ARG A 80 -11.67 -1.89 -1.98
CA ARG A 80 -12.89 -1.84 -1.16
C ARG A 80 -13.94 -2.84 -1.65
N ILE A 81 -14.29 -2.80 -2.94
CA ILE A 81 -15.26 -3.72 -3.55
C ILE A 81 -14.82 -5.19 -3.40
N LEU A 82 -13.52 -5.46 -3.50
CA LEU A 82 -12.99 -6.82 -3.35
C LEU A 82 -13.06 -7.33 -1.92
N PHE A 83 -12.63 -6.52 -0.96
CA PHE A 83 -12.46 -6.93 0.44
C PHE A 83 -13.73 -6.76 1.28
N GLU A 84 -14.65 -5.83 0.95
CA GLU A 84 -15.87 -5.63 1.76
C GLU A 84 -16.84 -6.80 1.70
N LYS A 85 -16.71 -7.68 0.69
CA LYS A 85 -17.47 -8.93 0.56
C LYS A 85 -17.29 -9.86 1.76
N TYR A 86 -16.20 -9.69 2.51
CA TYR A 86 -15.86 -10.52 3.65
C TYR A 86 -16.14 -9.83 4.99
N GLY A 87 -16.47 -8.53 4.99
CA GLY A 87 -16.67 -7.77 6.21
C GLY A 87 -16.46 -6.27 6.08
N LYS A 88 -16.63 -5.55 7.19
CA LYS A 88 -16.56 -4.10 7.21
C LYS A 88 -15.10 -3.63 7.29
N LEU A 89 -14.74 -2.75 6.35
CA LEU A 89 -13.42 -2.15 6.28
C LEU A 89 -13.39 -0.83 7.05
N GLU A 90 -12.47 -0.72 8.00
CA GLU A 90 -12.21 0.51 8.74
C GLU A 90 -11.45 1.50 7.85
N LYS A 91 -10.37 1.03 7.21
CA LYS A 91 -9.47 1.89 6.41
C LYS A 91 -8.79 1.10 5.30
N ILE A 92 -8.53 1.78 4.18
CA ILE A 92 -7.65 1.29 3.11
C ILE A 92 -6.57 2.36 2.92
N ILE A 93 -5.30 1.94 3.01
CA ILE A 93 -4.16 2.82 2.80
C ILE A 93 -3.43 2.30 1.55
N LEU A 94 -3.61 3.01 0.44
CA LEU A 94 -3.00 2.72 -0.85
C LEU A 94 -2.11 3.90 -1.25
N PRO A 95 -0.77 3.74 -1.25
CA PRO A 95 0.13 4.80 -1.70
C PRO A 95 -0.07 5.16 -3.19
N PRO A 96 0.28 6.40 -3.60
CA PRO A 96 -0.03 6.93 -4.95
C PRO A 96 0.53 6.11 -6.12
N TYR A 97 1.69 5.49 -5.95
CA TYR A 97 2.34 4.61 -6.95
C TYR A 97 2.29 3.13 -6.52
N GLY A 98 1.36 2.81 -5.61
CA GLY A 98 1.39 1.63 -4.79
C GLY A 98 1.17 0.33 -5.55
N HIS A 99 2.20 -0.51 -5.57
CA HIS A 99 2.09 -1.94 -5.86
C HIS A 99 1.64 -2.75 -4.62
N CYS A 100 1.35 -2.05 -3.51
CA CYS A 100 0.88 -2.61 -2.27
C CYS A 100 -0.12 -1.70 -1.55
N ALA A 101 -0.92 -2.26 -0.65
CA ALA A 101 -1.88 -1.53 0.18
C ALA A 101 -2.08 -2.20 1.54
N LEU A 102 -2.40 -1.42 2.57
CA LEU A 102 -2.89 -1.93 3.84
C LEU A 102 -4.42 -1.91 3.86
N ILE A 103 -5.01 -3.05 4.17
CA ILE A 103 -6.45 -3.25 4.33
C ILE A 103 -6.72 -3.48 5.81
N VAL A 104 -7.49 -2.58 6.41
CA VAL A 104 -7.83 -2.59 7.84
C VAL A 104 -9.28 -3.01 7.98
N PHE A 105 -9.50 -4.19 8.55
CA PHE A 105 -10.84 -4.65 8.91
C PHE A 105 -11.21 -4.20 10.31
N GLU A 106 -12.49 -3.92 10.50
CA GLU A 106 -13.06 -3.64 11.82
C GLU A 106 -13.03 -4.90 12.71
N HIS A 107 -13.26 -6.08 12.10
CA HIS A 107 -13.28 -7.34 12.83
C HIS A 107 -12.18 -8.33 12.38
N PRO A 108 -11.40 -8.90 13.31
CA PRO A 108 -10.35 -9.88 12.98
C PRO A 108 -10.84 -11.15 12.28
N GLN A 109 -12.08 -11.57 12.53
CA GLN A 109 -12.63 -12.79 11.91
C GLN A 109 -12.86 -12.60 10.41
N GLU A 110 -13.40 -11.45 10.03
CA GLU A 110 -13.61 -11.04 8.63
C GLU A 110 -12.28 -10.95 7.87
N ALA A 111 -11.27 -10.34 8.49
CA ALA A 111 -9.92 -10.30 7.93
C ALA A 111 -9.37 -11.70 7.64
N ARG A 112 -9.55 -12.65 8.56
CA ARG A 112 -9.07 -14.04 8.37
C ARG A 112 -9.80 -14.74 7.22
N GLN A 113 -11.11 -14.53 7.10
CA GLN A 113 -11.89 -15.08 6.00
C GLN A 113 -11.43 -14.50 4.66
N ALA A 114 -11.28 -13.17 4.58
CA ALA A 114 -10.75 -12.49 3.41
C ALA A 114 -9.36 -13.01 3.03
N PHE A 115 -8.44 -13.10 4.00
CA PHE A 115 -7.09 -13.59 3.79
C PHE A 115 -7.07 -14.99 3.18
N LYS A 116 -7.84 -15.92 3.75
CA LYS A 116 -7.92 -17.30 3.27
C LYS A 116 -8.46 -17.38 1.83
N GLN A 117 -9.45 -16.55 1.51
CA GLN A 117 -10.15 -16.64 0.23
C GLN A 117 -9.49 -15.86 -0.90
N LEU A 118 -8.76 -14.78 -0.59
CA LEU A 118 -8.14 -13.89 -1.56
C LEU A 118 -6.65 -14.15 -1.79
N SER A 119 -5.98 -14.89 -0.91
CA SER A 119 -4.58 -15.26 -1.11
C SER A 119 -4.40 -16.00 -2.44
N TYR A 120 -3.49 -15.52 -3.28
CA TYR A 120 -3.21 -16.03 -4.63
C TYR A 120 -4.40 -16.00 -5.60
N ARG A 121 -5.52 -15.34 -5.25
CA ARG A 121 -6.59 -15.10 -6.22
C ARG A 121 -6.11 -14.13 -7.28
N LYS A 122 -6.55 -14.38 -8.50
CA LYS A 122 -6.36 -13.47 -9.63
C LYS A 122 -7.15 -12.19 -9.36
N PHE A 123 -6.42 -11.09 -9.34
CA PHE A 123 -6.94 -9.73 -9.41
C PHE A 123 -6.67 -9.17 -10.80
N LYS A 124 -7.09 -7.92 -11.06
CA LYS A 124 -6.91 -7.19 -12.32
C LYS A 124 -5.65 -7.57 -13.10
N ASP A 125 -5.79 -7.65 -14.42
CA ASP A 125 -4.74 -8.13 -15.34
C ASP A 125 -4.29 -9.57 -15.06
N ASN A 126 -5.16 -10.38 -14.45
CA ASN A 126 -4.94 -11.79 -14.14
C ASN A 126 -3.71 -12.04 -13.23
N ARG A 127 -3.32 -11.04 -12.43
CA ARG A 127 -2.18 -11.11 -11.50
C ARG A 127 -2.60 -11.71 -10.15
N PRO A 128 -1.81 -12.61 -9.56
CA PRO A 128 -2.13 -13.15 -8.23
C PRO A 128 -1.91 -12.09 -7.14
N LEU A 129 -2.86 -11.97 -6.21
CA LEU A 129 -2.70 -11.19 -4.99
C LEU A 129 -1.83 -11.94 -3.99
N TYR A 130 -0.76 -11.30 -3.53
CA TYR A 130 0.00 -11.79 -2.39
C TYR A 130 -0.46 -11.07 -1.14
N LEU A 131 -0.95 -11.82 -0.16
CA LEU A 131 -1.43 -11.29 1.11
C LEU A 131 -0.47 -11.69 2.22
N GLU A 132 -0.15 -10.73 3.08
CA GLU A 132 0.61 -10.95 4.30
C GLU A 132 -0.11 -10.29 5.47
N TRP A 133 0.03 -10.85 6.67
CA TRP A 133 -0.40 -10.14 7.88
C TRP A 133 0.58 -9.00 8.15
N ALA A 134 0.08 -7.79 8.35
CA ALA A 134 0.94 -6.68 8.74
C ALA A 134 1.57 -6.95 10.14
N PRO A 135 2.68 -6.28 10.49
CA PRO A 135 3.20 -6.30 11.85
C PRO A 135 2.15 -5.85 12.87
N GLY A 136 2.30 -6.28 14.12
CA GLY A 136 1.54 -5.74 15.24
C GLY A 136 1.86 -4.25 15.42
N ASN A 137 0.88 -3.48 15.85
CA ASN A 137 0.99 -2.01 16.04
C ASN A 137 1.33 -1.24 14.76
N VAL A 138 1.08 -1.80 13.56
CA VAL A 138 1.33 -1.13 12.29
C VAL A 138 0.59 0.21 12.13
N LEU A 139 -0.50 0.43 12.87
CA LEU A 139 -1.24 1.69 12.89
C LEU A 139 -1.08 2.37 14.24
N SER A 140 -0.78 3.66 14.24
CA SER A 140 -0.92 4.52 15.42
C SER A 140 -2.40 4.56 15.81
N VAL A 141 -2.73 4.19 17.04
CA VAL A 141 -4.09 4.29 17.57
C VAL A 141 -4.52 5.76 17.52
N GLN A 142 -5.44 6.07 16.60
CA GLN A 142 -6.15 7.34 16.65
C GLN A 142 -7.20 7.17 17.74
N ILE A 143 -6.92 7.70 18.93
CA ILE A 143 -7.91 7.78 20.01
C ILE A 143 -9.04 8.67 19.48
N LYS A 144 -10.14 8.08 19.02
CA LYS A 144 -11.38 8.83 18.87
C LYS A 144 -11.78 9.25 20.29
N PRO A 145 -11.84 10.54 20.62
CA PRO A 145 -12.40 10.93 21.90
C PRO A 145 -13.83 10.40 21.95
N GLU A 146 -14.11 9.48 22.88
CA GLU A 146 -15.47 9.13 23.23
C GLU A 146 -16.18 10.43 23.62
N GLU A 147 -17.13 10.88 22.79
CA GLU A 147 -18.16 11.81 23.25
C GLU A 147 -18.91 11.11 24.38
N LYS A 148 -18.50 11.41 25.61
CA LYS A 148 -19.32 11.16 26.79
C LYS A 148 -20.60 11.96 26.61
N GLN A 149 -21.66 11.28 26.22
CA GLN A 149 -23.02 11.80 26.30
C GLN A 149 -23.30 12.08 27.79
N HIS A 150 -23.38 13.36 28.13
CA HIS A 150 -23.94 13.86 29.38
C HIS A 150 -25.38 14.31 29.13
#